data_AF-A0AAW2ZIH0-F1
#
_entry.id   AF-A0AAW2ZIH0-F1
#
_cell.length_a   1.000
_cell.length_b   1.000
_cell.length_c   1.000
_cell.angle_alpha   90.00
_cell.angle_beta   90.00
_cell.angle_gamma   90.00
#
_symmetry.space_group_name_H-M   'P 1'
#
loop_
_entity.id
_entity.type
_entity.pdbx_description
1 polymer ?
#
loop_
_entity_poly.entity_id
_entity_poly.type
_entity_poly.pdbx_seq_one_letter_code
_entity_poly.pdbx_strand_id
1 'polypeptide(L)'
;MFADNESLNTLFKVINNLPLPLWLMMMVLPSWRVTQFLARSRIIPIIVCAAYATFFILKTASGDVMDMKSFLTLDGVKAIFAEKDVVLIGWAHFIAYDIFVGSWVFLDNYDNGRKVPHLLMVVCLFFCLMLGPVGAVLYVIFKLLIAREWIYKTEANEKQKQQ
;
A
#
# COMPACT_ATOMS: atom_id res chain seq x y z
N MET A 1 18.88 -10.34 22.36
CA MET A 1 19.66 -10.90 21.24
C MET A 1 18.70 -11.09 20.07
N PHE A 2 18.40 -10.02 19.33
CA PHE A 2 17.48 -10.10 18.19
C PHE A 2 18.30 -10.48 16.97
N ALA A 3 17.82 -11.52 16.25
CA ALA A 3 18.24 -12.01 14.94
C ALA A 3 19.68 -11.64 14.50
N ASP A 4 20.54 -12.66 14.36
CA ASP A 4 21.81 -12.46 13.68
C ASP A 4 21.60 -11.87 12.26
N ASN A 5 22.68 -11.32 11.67
CA ASN A 5 22.58 -10.66 10.37
C ASN A 5 21.98 -11.57 9.28
N GLU A 6 22.16 -12.89 9.38
CA GLU A 6 21.58 -13.86 8.47
C GLU A 6 20.05 -13.93 8.59
N SER A 7 19.53 -13.99 9.81
CA SER A 7 18.10 -13.97 10.09
C SER A 7 17.43 -12.67 9.63
N LEU A 8 18.08 -11.50 9.88
CA LEU A 8 17.57 -10.21 9.41
C LEU A 8 17.49 -10.13 7.88
N ASN A 9 18.52 -10.61 7.18
CA ASN A 9 18.53 -10.65 5.72
C ASN A 9 17.44 -11.58 5.16
N THR A 10 17.19 -12.70 5.83
CA THR A 10 16.13 -13.64 5.45
C THR A 10 14.76 -12.99 5.61
N LEU A 11 14.50 -12.34 6.75
CA LEU A 11 13.26 -11.60 6.98
C LEU A 11 13.06 -10.48 5.94
N PHE A 12 14.12 -9.71 5.66
CA PHE A 12 14.08 -8.67 4.63
C PHE A 12 13.68 -9.23 3.26
N LYS A 13 14.26 -10.36 2.84
CA LYS A 13 13.88 -11.02 1.57
C LYS A 13 12.43 -11.49 1.58
N VAL A 14 11.95 -12.05 2.68
CA VAL A 14 10.55 -12.50 2.81
C VAL A 14 9.60 -11.30 2.71
N ILE A 15 9.84 -10.24 3.48
CA ILE A 15 9.00 -9.04 3.52
C ILE A 15 8.91 -8.38 2.14
N ASN A 16 10.03 -8.28 1.41
CA ASN A 16 10.04 -7.70 0.05
C ASN A 16 9.29 -8.56 -0.97
N ASN A 17 9.45 -9.88 -0.92
CA ASN A 17 8.92 -10.75 -1.97
C ASN A 17 7.47 -11.17 -1.73
N LEU A 18 7.01 -11.24 -0.47
CA LEU A 18 5.66 -11.65 -0.09
C LEU A 18 4.53 -10.89 -0.82
N PRO A 19 4.57 -9.56 -0.97
CA PRO A 19 3.50 -8.82 -1.65
C PRO A 19 3.56 -8.88 -3.18
N LEU A 20 4.72 -9.21 -3.79
CA LEU A 20 4.93 -9.15 -5.24
C LEU A 20 3.94 -10.02 -6.05
N PRO A 21 3.62 -11.26 -5.64
CA PRO A 21 2.60 -12.05 -6.33
C PRO A 21 1.24 -11.36 -6.36
N LEU A 22 0.81 -10.72 -5.26
CA LEU A 22 -0.46 -10.01 -5.22
C LEU A 22 -0.43 -8.77 -6.13
N TRP A 23 0.67 -8.01 -6.13
CA TRP A 23 0.84 -6.89 -7.07
C TRP A 23 0.71 -7.32 -8.52
N LEU A 24 1.43 -8.39 -8.90
CA LEU A 24 1.38 -8.94 -10.25
C LEU A 24 -0.03 -9.42 -10.61
N MET A 25 -0.71 -10.10 -9.70
CA MET A 25 -2.09 -10.54 -9.90
C MET A 25 -3.06 -9.36 -10.07
N MET A 26 -2.93 -8.30 -9.28
CA MET A 26 -3.76 -7.09 -9.42
C MET A 26 -3.53 -6.37 -10.75
N MET A 27 -2.28 -6.34 -11.23
CA MET A 27 -1.91 -5.68 -12.48
C MET A 27 -2.24 -6.51 -13.73
N VAL A 28 -2.12 -7.85 -13.70
CA VAL A 28 -2.27 -8.69 -14.90
C VAL A 28 -3.62 -9.40 -14.95
N LEU A 29 -4.14 -9.84 -13.79
CA LEU A 29 -5.33 -10.69 -13.68
C LEU A 29 -6.37 -10.07 -12.72
N PRO A 30 -6.88 -8.86 -13.00
CA PRO A 30 -7.76 -8.13 -12.08
C PRO A 30 -9.14 -8.80 -11.88
N SER A 31 -9.63 -9.53 -12.88
CA SER A 31 -10.93 -10.22 -12.83
C SER A 31 -10.85 -11.63 -12.23
N TRP A 32 -9.65 -12.12 -11.88
CA TRP A 32 -9.49 -13.47 -11.34
C TRP A 32 -10.01 -13.54 -9.90
N ARG A 33 -10.81 -14.56 -9.60
CA ARG A 33 -11.44 -14.75 -8.28
C ARG A 33 -10.41 -14.79 -7.14
N VAL A 34 -9.25 -15.39 -7.39
CA VAL A 34 -8.16 -15.47 -6.40
C VAL A 34 -7.56 -14.08 -6.13
N THR A 35 -7.31 -13.28 -7.17
CA THR A 35 -6.83 -11.89 -7.02
C THR A 35 -7.79 -11.08 -6.15
N GLN A 36 -9.09 -11.13 -6.44
CA GLN A 36 -10.11 -10.40 -5.69
C GLN A 36 -10.23 -10.91 -4.25
N PHE A 37 -10.20 -12.23 -4.06
CA PHE A 37 -10.23 -12.83 -2.73
C PHE A 37 -9.03 -12.37 -1.90
N LEU A 38 -7.81 -12.47 -2.42
CA LEU A 38 -6.60 -12.06 -1.71
C LEU A 38 -6.62 -10.56 -1.37
N ALA A 39 -6.92 -9.70 -2.35
CA ALA A 39 -7.02 -8.26 -2.14
C ALA A 39 -8.11 -7.91 -1.09
N ARG A 40 -9.28 -8.55 -1.17
CA ARG A 40 -10.41 -8.29 -0.25
C ARG A 40 -10.16 -8.84 1.15
N SER A 41 -9.51 -10.00 1.27
CA SER A 41 -9.21 -10.63 2.56
C SER A 41 -8.25 -9.81 3.42
N ARG A 42 -7.43 -8.95 2.79
CA ARG A 42 -6.39 -8.15 3.45
C ARG A 42 -5.41 -9.00 4.28
N ILE A 43 -5.32 -10.31 4.03
CA ILE A 43 -4.48 -11.22 4.81
C ILE A 43 -3.02 -10.83 4.72
N ILE A 44 -2.52 -10.50 3.52
CA ILE A 44 -1.12 -10.10 3.32
C ILE A 44 -0.76 -8.83 4.11
N PRO A 45 -1.46 -7.68 3.98
CA PRO A 45 -1.17 -6.52 4.80
C PRO A 45 -1.32 -6.81 6.29
N ILE A 46 -2.31 -7.60 6.72
CA ILE A 46 -2.49 -7.95 8.14
C ILE A 46 -1.29 -8.74 8.67
N ILE A 47 -0.78 -9.72 7.92
CA ILE A 47 0.39 -10.52 8.32
C ILE A 47 1.63 -9.63 8.45
N VAL A 48 1.89 -8.77 7.47
CA VAL A 48 3.04 -7.84 7.52
C VAL A 48 2.85 -6.82 8.65
N CYS A 49 1.61 -6.36 8.87
CA CYS A 49 1.26 -5.48 9.99
C CYS A 49 1.54 -6.12 11.35
N ALA A 50 1.07 -7.34 11.55
CA ALA A 50 1.28 -8.08 12.78
C ALA A 50 2.75 -8.39 13.03
N ALA A 51 3.49 -8.74 11.97
CA ALA A 51 4.94 -8.94 12.05
C ALA A 51 5.64 -7.66 12.51
N TYR A 52 5.42 -6.51 11.85
CA TYR A 52 6.07 -5.26 12.26
C TYR A 52 5.67 -4.87 13.69
N ALA A 53 4.39 -5.01 14.04
CA ALA A 53 3.89 -4.60 15.36
C ALA A 53 4.54 -5.45 16.47
N THR A 54 4.70 -6.75 16.23
CA THR A 54 5.38 -7.65 17.16
C THR A 54 6.85 -7.25 17.33
N PHE A 55 7.59 -7.03 16.24
CA PHE A 55 8.99 -6.60 16.32
C PHE A 55 9.14 -5.25 17.01
N PHE A 56 8.25 -4.30 16.72
CA PHE A 56 8.24 -2.99 17.36
C PHE A 56 8.00 -3.08 18.87
N ILE A 57 7.02 -3.89 19.31
CA ILE A 57 6.72 -4.10 20.72
C ILE A 57 7.88 -4.81 21.43
N LEU A 58 8.46 -5.85 20.82
CA LEU A 58 9.58 -6.58 21.42
C LEU A 58 10.82 -5.70 21.58
N LYS A 59 11.12 -4.86 20.59
CA LYS A 59 12.24 -3.92 20.66
C LYS A 59 12.02 -2.89 21.78
N THR A 60 10.84 -2.28 21.85
CA THR A 60 10.52 -1.29 22.90
C THR A 60 10.47 -1.91 24.30
N ALA A 61 10.00 -3.15 24.45
CA ALA A 61 9.95 -3.86 25.74
C ALA A 61 11.32 -4.33 26.25
N SER A 62 12.33 -4.45 25.37
CA SER A 62 13.67 -4.93 25.74
C SER A 62 14.54 -3.92 26.49
N GLY A 63 14.06 -2.69 26.69
CA GLY A 63 14.81 -1.62 27.36
C GLY A 63 15.79 -0.87 26.44
N ASP A 64 16.01 -1.35 25.21
CA ASP A 64 16.49 -0.52 24.08
C ASP A 64 15.35 0.39 23.66
N VAL A 65 15.07 1.38 24.49
CA VAL A 65 13.93 2.27 24.27
C VAL A 65 14.25 3.10 23.04
N MET A 66 13.54 2.85 21.94
CA MET A 66 13.22 3.91 20.99
C MET A 66 12.52 5.00 21.80
N ASP A 67 13.28 5.94 22.36
CA ASP A 67 12.74 7.03 23.15
C ASP A 67 11.73 7.75 22.26
N MET A 68 10.47 7.79 22.67
CA MET A 68 9.40 8.40 21.89
C MET A 68 9.71 9.87 21.58
N LYS A 69 10.54 10.53 22.40
CA LYS A 69 11.03 11.88 22.14
C LYS A 69 11.94 11.96 20.92
N SER A 70 12.68 10.90 20.61
CA SER A 70 13.54 10.85 19.43
C SER A 70 12.75 10.93 18.13
N PHE A 71 11.49 10.46 18.09
CA PHE A 71 10.61 10.63 16.93
C PHE A 71 10.15 12.08 16.71
N LEU A 72 10.33 12.97 17.69
CA LEU A 72 9.94 14.38 17.59
C LEU A 72 11.01 15.24 16.93
N THR A 73 12.21 14.72 16.69
CA THR A 73 13.33 15.45 16.10
C THR A 73 13.95 14.66 14.94
N LEU A 74 14.44 15.36 13.92
CA LEU A 74 15.08 14.69 12.78
C LEU A 74 16.33 13.92 13.20
N ASP A 75 17.13 14.49 14.09
CA ASP A 75 18.35 13.85 14.62
C ASP A 75 18.03 12.60 15.44
N GLY A 76 16.97 12.65 16.27
CA GLY A 76 16.52 11.49 17.03
C GLY A 76 16.03 10.35 16.14
N VAL A 77 15.24 10.65 15.10
CA VAL A 77 14.81 9.65 14.10
C VAL A 77 16.03 9.05 13.40
N LYS A 78 16.98 9.87 12.97
CA LYS A 78 18.21 9.40 12.32
C LYS A 78 19.01 8.46 13.24
N ALA A 79 19.10 8.78 14.54
CA ALA A 79 19.81 7.96 15.51
C ALA A 79 19.14 6.59 15.69
N ILE A 80 17.81 6.55 15.81
CA ILE A 80 17.04 5.30 15.93
C ILE A 80 17.21 4.42 14.68
N PHE A 81 17.14 5.01 13.49
CA PHE A 81 17.31 4.29 12.21
C PHE A 81 18.77 3.91 11.90
N ALA A 82 19.72 4.16 12.81
CA ALA A 82 21.08 3.62 12.67
C ALA A 82 21.13 2.11 12.96
N GLU A 83 20.15 1.57 13.69
CA GLU A 83 20.07 0.15 14.01
C GLU A 83 19.36 -0.65 12.92
N LYS A 84 19.97 -1.75 12.49
CA LYS A 84 19.51 -2.57 11.35
C LYS A 84 18.12 -3.19 11.57
N ASP A 85 17.83 -3.60 12.79
CA ASP A 85 16.53 -4.16 13.17
C ASP A 85 15.43 -3.10 13.10
N VAL A 86 15.71 -1.86 13.52
CA VAL A 86 14.76 -0.75 13.41
C VAL A 86 14.53 -0.34 11.96
N VAL A 87 15.58 -0.33 11.13
CA VAL A 87 15.45 -0.13 9.68
C VAL A 87 14.52 -1.17 9.06
N LEU A 88 14.68 -2.44 9.43
CA LEU A 88 13.83 -3.53 8.94
C LEU A 88 12.37 -3.35 9.38
N ILE A 89 12.12 -2.94 10.63
CA ILE A 89 10.78 -2.64 11.14
C ILE A 89 10.13 -1.50 10.35
N GLY A 90 10.86 -0.41 10.13
CA GLY A 90 10.38 0.72 9.31
C GLY A 90 10.11 0.30 7.87
N TRP A 91 10.96 -0.53 7.27
CA TRP A 91 10.75 -1.05 5.92
C TRP A 91 9.50 -1.94 5.82
N ALA A 92 9.28 -2.81 6.81
CA ALA A 92 8.08 -3.64 6.89
C ALA A 92 6.81 -2.79 7.00
N HIS A 93 6.86 -1.69 7.75
CA HIS A 93 5.76 -0.73 7.85
C HIS A 93 5.41 -0.12 6.48
N PHE A 94 6.41 0.32 5.69
CA PHE A 94 6.16 0.85 4.35
C PHE A 94 5.53 -0.19 3.43
N ILE A 95 6.07 -1.41 3.40
CA ILE A 95 5.51 -2.48 2.55
C ILE A 95 4.08 -2.83 2.95
N ALA A 96 3.78 -2.90 4.25
CA ALA A 96 2.43 -3.14 4.74
C ALA A 96 1.46 -2.03 4.31
N TYR A 97 1.91 -0.77 4.41
CA TYR A 97 1.13 0.39 3.98
C TYR A 97 0.87 0.38 2.47
N ASP A 98 1.90 0.15 1.65
CA ASP A 98 1.81 0.16 0.20
C ASP A 98 0.83 -0.89 -0.33
N ILE A 99 0.92 -2.14 0.17
CA ILE A 99 0.00 -3.20 -0.25
C ILE A 99 -1.42 -2.95 0.27
N PHE A 100 -1.58 -2.35 1.45
CA PHE A 100 -2.88 -1.97 1.99
C PHE A 100 -3.56 -0.93 1.10
N VAL A 101 -2.84 0.15 0.79
CA VAL A 101 -3.33 1.24 -0.07
C VAL A 101 -3.57 0.75 -1.50
N GLY A 102 -2.64 -0.04 -2.07
CA GLY A 102 -2.79 -0.67 -3.38
C GLY A 102 -4.02 -1.56 -3.48
N SER A 103 -4.26 -2.40 -2.45
CA SER A 103 -5.44 -3.25 -2.38
C SER A 103 -6.73 -2.43 -2.27
N TRP A 104 -6.71 -1.33 -1.52
CA TRP A 104 -7.85 -0.40 -1.45
C TRP A 104 -8.15 0.21 -2.81
N VAL A 105 -7.15 0.80 -3.49
CA VAL A 105 -7.29 1.37 -4.84
C VAL A 105 -7.83 0.33 -5.82
N PHE A 106 -7.29 -0.90 -5.78
CA PHE A 106 -7.74 -2.01 -6.62
C PHE A 106 -9.21 -2.37 -6.41
N LEU A 107 -9.62 -2.61 -5.17
CA LEU A 107 -11.00 -2.98 -4.83
C LEU A 107 -11.97 -1.83 -5.11
N ASP A 108 -11.57 -0.59 -4.82
CA ASP A 108 -12.37 0.60 -5.07
C ASP A 108 -12.63 0.79 -6.58
N ASN A 109 -11.66 0.46 -7.44
CA ASN A 109 -11.87 0.47 -8.88
C ASN A 109 -12.70 -0.70 -9.39
N TYR A 110 -12.60 -1.86 -8.73
CA TYR A 110 -13.29 -3.07 -9.15
C TYR A 110 -14.78 -3.07 -8.78
N ASP A 111 -15.09 -2.68 -7.54
CA ASP A 111 -16.42 -2.74 -6.93
C ASP A 111 -17.32 -1.57 -7.34
N ASN A 112 -16.75 -0.39 -7.58
CA ASN A 112 -17.54 0.78 -7.96
C ASN A 112 -17.80 0.82 -9.46
N GLY A 113 -19.01 1.18 -9.86
CA GLY A 113 -19.43 1.25 -11.26
C GLY A 113 -18.67 2.26 -12.15
N ARG A 114 -17.81 3.11 -11.56
CA ARG A 114 -16.97 4.09 -12.26
C ARG A 114 -15.53 3.58 -12.33
N LYS A 115 -15.24 2.81 -13.38
CA LYS A 115 -13.95 2.13 -13.56
C LYS A 115 -12.95 3.02 -14.28
N VAL A 116 -11.82 3.27 -13.63
CA VAL A 116 -10.60 3.77 -14.27
C VAL A 116 -10.11 2.69 -15.26
N PRO A 117 -9.76 3.06 -16.50
CA PRO A 117 -9.22 2.14 -17.49
C PRO A 117 -8.03 1.35 -16.97
N HIS A 118 -7.89 0.10 -17.43
CA HIS A 118 -6.89 -0.82 -16.91
C HIS A 118 -5.46 -0.29 -16.98
N LEU A 119 -5.06 0.37 -18.09
CA LEU A 119 -3.71 0.91 -18.22
C LEU A 119 -3.40 1.98 -17.17
N LEU A 120 -4.33 2.92 -16.94
CA LEU A 120 -4.18 3.94 -15.89
C LEU A 120 -4.18 3.30 -14.50
N MET A 121 -4.97 2.24 -14.32
CA MET A 121 -4.98 1.47 -13.08
C MET A 121 -3.62 0.83 -12.79
N VAL A 122 -2.97 0.23 -13.80
CA VAL A 122 -1.63 -0.35 -13.66
C VAL A 122 -0.61 0.73 -13.29
N VAL A 123 -0.69 1.92 -13.90
CA VAL A 123 0.17 3.06 -13.54
C VAL A 123 -0.05 3.47 -12.07
N CYS A 124 -1.31 3.59 -11.62
CA CYS A 124 -1.60 3.89 -10.22
C CYS A 124 -1.05 2.82 -9.27
N LEU A 125 -1.25 1.53 -9.58
CA LEU A 125 -0.73 0.43 -8.77
C LEU A 125 0.80 0.41 -8.72
N PHE A 126 1.47 0.70 -9.84
CA PHE A 126 2.92 0.83 -9.88
C PHE A 126 3.40 1.96 -8.95
N PHE A 127 2.74 3.11 -8.98
CA PHE A 127 3.07 4.20 -8.06
C PHE A 127 2.67 3.91 -6.61
N CYS A 128 1.64 3.10 -6.34
CA CYS A 128 1.37 2.64 -4.98
C CYS A 128 2.47 1.68 -4.48
N LEU A 129 3.04 0.85 -5.35
CA LEU A 129 4.14 -0.05 -5.00
C LEU A 129 5.44 0.72 -4.71
N MET A 130 5.71 1.81 -5.42
CA MET A 130 6.96 2.57 -5.29
C MET A 130 6.86 3.75 -4.32
N LEU A 131 5.70 4.39 -4.29
CA LEU A 131 5.42 5.67 -3.63
C LEU A 131 4.01 5.65 -3.02
N GLY A 132 3.61 4.57 -2.32
CA GLY A 132 2.35 4.38 -1.59
C GLY A 132 1.25 5.43 -1.80
N PRO A 133 1.32 6.58 -1.11
CA PRO A 133 0.28 7.62 -1.17
C PRO A 133 0.14 8.30 -2.54
N VAL A 134 1.21 8.42 -3.32
CA VAL A 134 1.21 9.07 -4.65
C VAL A 134 0.33 8.29 -5.62
N GLY A 135 0.43 6.96 -5.64
CA GLY A 135 -0.41 6.14 -6.50
C GLY A 135 -1.90 6.22 -6.15
N ALA A 136 -2.23 6.34 -4.85
CA ALA A 136 -3.60 6.52 -4.39
C ALA A 136 -4.17 7.88 -4.79
N VAL A 137 -3.40 8.96 -4.63
CA VAL A 137 -3.80 10.30 -5.08
C VAL A 137 -4.02 10.31 -6.59
N LEU A 138 -3.12 9.70 -7.36
CA LEU A 138 -3.24 9.59 -8.81
C LEU A 138 -4.54 8.86 -9.22
N TYR A 139 -4.86 7.75 -8.55
CA TYR A 139 -6.11 7.02 -8.77
C TYR A 139 -7.35 7.87 -8.49
N VAL A 140 -7.38 8.59 -7.36
CA VAL A 140 -8.50 9.48 -7.01
C VAL A 140 -8.67 10.57 -8.07
N ILE A 141 -7.59 11.18 -8.54
CA ILE A 141 -7.63 12.19 -9.61
C ILE A 141 -8.27 11.61 -10.87
N PHE A 142 -7.80 10.45 -11.35
CA PHE A 142 -8.38 9.81 -12.54
C PHE A 142 -9.87 9.50 -12.36
N LYS A 143 -10.26 8.98 -11.20
CA LYS A 143 -11.67 8.68 -10.91
C LYS A 143 -12.55 9.93 -10.92
N LEU A 144 -12.06 11.06 -10.39
CA LEU A 144 -12.77 12.34 -10.40
C LEU A 144 -12.92 12.92 -11.82
N LEU A 145 -11.86 12.84 -12.64
CA LEU A 145 -11.91 13.33 -14.02
C LEU A 145 -12.94 12.55 -14.85
N ILE A 146 -12.94 11.22 -14.74
CA ILE A 146 -13.91 10.36 -15.42
C ILE A 146 -15.34 10.66 -14.96
N ALA A 147 -15.55 10.87 -13.65
CA ALA A 147 -16.86 11.22 -13.12
C ALA A 147 -17.36 12.56 -13.69
N ARG A 148 -16.47 13.56 -13.83
CA ARG A 148 -16.82 14.87 -14.39
C ARG A 148 -17.26 14.77 -15.85
N GLU A 149 -16.53 14.02 -16.67
CA GLU A 149 -16.88 13.83 -18.09
C GLU A 149 -18.23 13.16 -18.28
N TRP A 150 -18.58 12.21 -17.41
CA TRP A 150 -19.87 11.51 -17.47
C TRP A 150 -21.03 12.44 -17.15
N ILE A 151 -20.94 13.22 -16.07
CA ILE A 151 -21.99 14.19 -15.68
C ILE A 151 -22.24 15.19 -16.81
N TYR A 152 -21.16 15.74 -17.37
CA TYR A 152 -21.24 16.71 -18.47
C TYR A 152 -21.96 16.14 -19.71
N LYS A 153 -21.67 14.88 -20.08
CA LYS A 153 -22.34 14.21 -21.20
C LYS A 153 -23.83 13.98 -20.94
N THR A 154 -24.21 13.63 -19.71
CA THR A 154 -25.62 13.42 -19.35
C THR A 154 -26.43 14.72 -19.45
N GLU A 155 -25.90 15.82 -18.90
CA GLU A 155 -26.55 17.14 -18.97
C GLU A 155 -26.70 17.66 -20.41
N ALA A 156 -25.69 17.44 -21.26
CA ALA A 156 -25.74 17.83 -22.67
C ALA A 156 -26.83 17.05 -23.45
N ASN A 157 -26.95 15.75 -23.20
CA ASN A 157 -27.96 14.90 -23.84
C ASN A 157 -29.39 15.25 -23.40
N GLU A 158 -29.60 15.63 -22.14
CA GLU A 158 -30.92 16.08 -21.66
C GLU A 158 -31.36 17.38 -22.32
N LYS A 159 -30.44 18.34 -22.49
CA LYS A 159 -30.73 19.60 -23.19
C LYS A 159 -31.10 19.37 -24.66
N GLN A 160 -30.45 18.42 -25.34
CA GLN A 160 -30.76 18.08 -26.73
C GLN A 160 -32.15 17.43 -26.88
N LYS A 161 -32.61 16.65 -25.89
CA LYS A 161 -33.94 16.02 -25.93
C LYS A 161 -35.09 17.00 -25.68
N GLN A 162 -34.80 18.18 -25.13
CA GLN A 162 -35.79 19.22 -24.81
C GLN A 162 -35.95 20.26 -25.94
N GLN A 163 -35.14 20.17 -26.99
CA GLN A 163 -35.21 20.99 -28.21
C GLN A 163 -35.89 20.19 -29.33
#